data_AF-A0A5Q4F9U9-F1
#
_entry.id   AF-A0A5Q4F9U9-F1
#
_cell.length_a   1.000
_cell.length_b   1.000
_cell.length_c   1.000
_cell.angle_alpha   90.00
_cell.angle_beta   90.00
_cell.angle_gamma   90.00
#
_symmetry.space_group_name_H-M   'P 1'
#
loop_
_entity.id
_entity.type
_entity.pdbx_description
1 polymer ?
#
loop_
_entity_poly.entity_id
_entity_poly.type
_entity_poly.pdbx_seq_one_letter_code
_entity_poly.pdbx_strand_id
1 'polypeptide(L)'
;MKVIIKTVLLLLIWMQVILPLFTRACAENRDEMKLVLIHLDAVSTDFFLQELQAGNLPNIGTFFGDEGRVDNTVTYFPSKTPTIVSSIRLGKSVRELDVPGWEWLLDATDQVIVRTSNTFLRMVFSTSRISRTNIVYGIPSFHWLAAPALVNIADYLKDYPVVEFYWYNIDTQGHFAGEKGYIDQLRFFDTQFGKLARRLDPDVNVIIYSDHGMVFNEGVEIDEEVKELLGDELRIYSFPTLFIYDYSRIEEVAQKLVDSTRIDFTFYETGPFEVKGIHSSSRLTFRQDSLSEMIQYTYDHEDILGYGDLGYEGEYLTEEEWLELTYDSDFPLAPVLLFEHLKNEVSGDIITLFGHGKYQQTDYAVFGNHGGFTREELRVPLLIRGAQVSHLANRNSYHLPNLFQDINDIGFNRNPPRERHTAGSRMDFRTMQPVLEFSLSPTYRMRYGATFYHADFANLRESGRADVWGKGDLFRSYLNRVWVGGGMSFKDSVSRPYLLIEYDLHIRRLVIQNSYATHRPFEFRVNYEITPYLAVQAVNFTSLGFRFDF
;
A
#
# COMPACT_ATOMS: atom_id res chain seq x y z
N MET A 1 17.83 -16.82 -50.71
CA MET A 1 17.11 -15.58 -51.10
C MET A 1 15.62 -15.79 -51.37
N LYS A 2 15.21 -16.71 -52.27
CA LYS A 2 13.79 -16.97 -52.58
C LYS A 2 12.94 -17.49 -51.40
N VAL A 3 13.52 -18.29 -50.50
CA VAL A 3 12.84 -18.79 -49.29
C VAL A 3 12.60 -17.66 -48.30
N ILE A 4 13.61 -16.82 -48.03
CA ILE A 4 13.52 -15.66 -47.14
C ILE A 4 12.42 -14.68 -47.59
N ILE A 5 12.35 -14.38 -48.89
CA ILE A 5 11.32 -13.49 -49.45
C ILE A 5 9.91 -14.10 -49.29
N LYS A 6 9.75 -15.41 -49.48
CA LYS A 6 8.47 -16.10 -49.25
C LYS A 6 8.06 -16.09 -47.78
N THR A 7 9.00 -16.32 -46.86
CA THR A 7 8.73 -16.29 -45.41
C THR A 7 8.33 -14.91 -44.93
N VAL A 8 9.00 -13.86 -45.41
CA VAL A 8 8.65 -12.45 -45.10
C VAL A 8 7.27 -12.08 -45.65
N LEU A 9 6.93 -12.51 -46.87
CA LEU A 9 5.60 -12.27 -47.45
C LEU A 9 4.49 -12.99 -46.67
N LEU A 10 4.71 -14.24 -46.24
CA LEU A 10 3.74 -15.00 -45.46
C LEU A 10 3.51 -14.40 -44.07
N LEU A 11 4.56 -13.90 -43.42
CA LEU A 11 4.47 -13.16 -42.16
C LEU A 11 3.69 -11.85 -42.31
N LEU A 12 3.91 -11.10 -43.40
CA LEU A 12 3.16 -9.87 -43.70
C LEU A 12 1.68 -10.15 -43.99
N ILE A 13 1.37 -11.24 -44.68
CA ILE A 13 -0.01 -11.66 -44.95
C ILE A 13 -0.70 -12.13 -43.66
N TRP A 14 -0.01 -12.91 -42.81
CA TRP A 14 -0.52 -13.30 -41.49
C TRP A 14 -0.76 -12.09 -40.59
N MET A 15 0.16 -11.12 -40.59
CA MET A 15 -0.05 -9.83 -39.90
C MET A 15 -1.30 -9.13 -40.44
N GLN A 16 -1.49 -9.01 -41.75
CA GLN A 16 -2.65 -8.31 -42.32
C GLN A 16 -4.00 -9.01 -42.09
N VAL A 17 -4.03 -10.33 -41.91
CA VAL A 17 -5.27 -11.08 -41.66
C VAL A 17 -5.61 -11.17 -40.17
N ILE A 18 -4.60 -11.26 -39.30
CA ILE A 18 -4.81 -11.24 -37.85
C ILE A 18 -5.13 -9.82 -37.39
N LEU A 19 -4.33 -8.79 -37.73
CA LEU A 19 -4.48 -7.43 -37.17
C LEU A 19 -5.94 -6.90 -37.13
N PRO A 20 -6.77 -7.04 -38.19
CA PRO A 20 -8.14 -6.50 -38.22
C PRO A 20 -9.14 -7.28 -37.34
N LEU A 21 -8.90 -8.57 -37.10
CA LEU A 21 -9.75 -9.40 -36.23
C LEU A 21 -9.54 -9.09 -34.74
N PHE A 22 -8.43 -8.45 -34.39
CA PHE A 22 -8.04 -8.15 -32.99
C PHE A 22 -8.19 -6.67 -32.63
N THR A 23 -8.25 -5.77 -33.62
CA THR A 23 -8.53 -4.33 -33.40
C THR A 23 -9.94 -4.04 -32.86
N ARG A 24 -10.91 -4.97 -33.00
CA ARG A 24 -12.27 -4.78 -32.46
C ARG A 24 -12.40 -5.06 -30.95
N ALA A 25 -11.41 -5.69 -30.32
CA ALA A 25 -11.43 -5.99 -28.88
C ALA A 25 -10.71 -4.93 -28.01
N CYS A 26 -10.07 -3.94 -28.63
CA CYS A 26 -9.42 -2.81 -27.95
C CYS A 26 -10.21 -1.53 -28.18
N ALA A 27 -11.50 -1.53 -27.84
CA ALA A 27 -12.14 -0.26 -27.49
C ALA A 27 -11.75 -0.02 -26.03
N GLU A 28 -10.64 0.67 -25.79
CA GLU A 28 -10.38 1.25 -24.47
C GLU A 28 -11.60 2.09 -24.12
N ASN A 29 -12.25 1.73 -23.02
CA ASN A 29 -13.35 2.51 -22.49
C ASN A 29 -12.72 3.80 -21.96
N ARG A 30 -12.70 4.85 -22.79
CA ARG A 30 -12.02 6.13 -22.50
C ARG A 30 -12.55 6.85 -21.25
N ASP A 31 -13.65 6.36 -20.68
CA ASP A 31 -14.27 6.89 -19.47
C ASP A 31 -13.85 6.13 -18.19
N GLU A 32 -13.04 5.06 -18.27
CA GLU A 32 -12.59 4.34 -17.08
C GLU A 32 -11.47 5.11 -16.36
N MET A 33 -11.66 5.37 -15.06
CA MET A 33 -10.69 6.08 -14.22
C MET A 33 -9.37 5.33 -14.16
N LYS A 34 -8.27 6.00 -14.55
CA LYS A 34 -6.91 5.58 -14.25
C LYS A 34 -6.44 6.28 -12.99
N LEU A 35 -6.05 5.51 -11.97
CA LEU A 35 -5.69 6.04 -10.66
C LEU A 35 -4.40 5.39 -10.14
N VAL A 36 -3.45 6.24 -9.77
CA VAL A 36 -2.27 5.85 -8.98
C VAL A 36 -2.52 6.28 -7.55
N LEU A 37 -2.50 5.32 -6.63
CA LEU A 37 -2.59 5.55 -5.19
C LEU A 37 -1.22 5.25 -4.57
N ILE A 38 -0.60 6.25 -3.95
CA ILE A 38 0.65 6.07 -3.23
C ILE A 38 0.42 6.33 -1.75
N HIS A 39 0.73 5.32 -0.95
CA HIS A 39 0.76 5.40 0.50
C HIS A 39 2.21 5.67 0.93
N LEU A 40 2.45 6.81 1.56
CA LEU A 40 3.73 7.11 2.21
C LEU A 40 3.60 6.74 3.68
N ASP A 41 4.38 5.79 4.16
CA ASP A 41 4.26 5.36 5.56
C ASP A 41 4.94 6.37 6.48
N ALA A 42 4.19 6.86 7.47
CA ALA A 42 4.61 7.78 8.53
C ALA A 42 5.02 9.22 8.14
N VAL A 43 4.52 9.79 7.04
CA VAL A 43 4.80 11.20 6.70
C VAL A 43 3.91 12.16 7.50
N SER A 44 4.49 12.90 8.45
CA SER A 44 3.82 14.02 9.14
C SER A 44 3.72 15.23 8.22
N THR A 45 2.61 15.97 8.30
CA THR A 45 2.44 17.24 7.59
C THR A 45 3.58 18.21 7.89
N ASP A 46 3.96 18.40 9.16
CA ASP A 46 4.90 19.45 9.54
C ASP A 46 6.29 19.23 8.90
N PHE A 47 6.82 18.00 8.94
CA PHE A 47 8.04 17.64 8.23
C PHE A 47 7.92 17.77 6.71
N PHE A 48 6.78 17.35 6.15
CA PHE A 48 6.53 17.47 4.71
C PHE A 48 6.54 18.93 4.25
N LEU A 49 5.84 19.82 4.97
CA LEU A 49 5.77 21.24 4.68
C LEU A 49 7.12 21.92 4.83
N GLN A 50 7.86 21.61 5.89
CA GLN A 50 9.21 22.15 6.10
C GLN A 50 10.12 21.80 4.92
N GLU A 51 10.13 20.55 4.47
CA GLU A 51 10.95 20.09 3.35
C GLU A 51 10.49 20.66 2.00
N LEU A 52 9.18 20.82 1.80
CA LEU A 52 8.64 21.45 0.60
C LEU A 52 9.01 22.93 0.53
N GLN A 53 8.83 23.68 1.61
CA GLN A 53 9.15 25.11 1.70
C GLN A 53 10.66 25.36 1.57
N ALA A 54 11.49 24.45 2.06
CA ALA A 54 12.94 24.48 1.87
C ALA A 54 13.37 24.19 0.42
N GLY A 55 12.45 23.76 -0.46
CA GLY A 55 12.74 23.41 -1.85
C GLY A 55 13.37 22.04 -2.03
N ASN A 56 13.31 21.17 -1.01
CA ASN A 56 13.92 19.83 -1.03
C ASN A 56 13.01 18.77 -1.65
N LEU A 57 11.74 19.08 -1.91
CA LEU A 57 10.75 18.21 -2.57
C LEU A 57 10.30 18.78 -3.93
N PRO A 58 11.23 19.05 -4.88
CA PRO A 58 10.91 19.78 -6.09
C PRO A 58 9.97 19.02 -7.05
N ASN A 59 9.99 17.69 -7.05
CA ASN A 59 9.17 16.92 -7.99
C ASN A 59 7.71 16.89 -7.54
N ILE A 60 7.46 16.65 -6.25
CA ILE A 60 6.15 16.74 -5.63
C ILE A 60 5.60 18.16 -5.76
N GLY A 61 6.38 19.17 -5.36
CA GLY A 61 5.95 20.57 -5.44
C GLY A 61 5.56 21.01 -6.85
N THR A 62 6.36 20.63 -7.86
CA THR A 62 6.04 20.94 -9.27
C THR A 62 4.84 20.13 -9.79
N PHE A 63 4.68 18.88 -9.35
CA PHE A 63 3.65 18.00 -9.90
C PHE A 63 2.27 18.32 -9.34
N PHE A 64 2.13 18.58 -8.05
CA PHE A 64 0.83 18.86 -7.42
C PHE A 64 0.52 20.36 -7.36
N GLY A 65 1.54 21.19 -7.15
CA GLY A 65 1.33 22.61 -6.82
C GLY A 65 0.57 22.78 -5.51
N ASP A 66 0.25 24.03 -5.16
CA ASP A 66 -0.50 24.34 -3.94
C ASP A 66 -1.97 23.90 -4.04
N GLU A 67 -2.56 24.00 -5.22
CA GLU A 67 -3.97 23.65 -5.47
C GLU A 67 -4.24 22.13 -5.37
N GLY A 68 -3.21 21.31 -5.59
CA GLY A 68 -3.29 19.86 -5.53
C GLY A 68 -3.03 19.28 -4.15
N ARG A 69 -3.19 20.05 -3.08
CA ARG A 69 -2.76 19.66 -1.74
C ARG A 69 -3.77 20.06 -0.67
N VAL A 70 -3.95 19.19 0.32
CA VAL A 70 -4.66 19.48 1.56
C VAL A 70 -3.67 19.30 2.71
N ASP A 71 -3.27 20.42 3.30
CA ASP A 71 -2.21 20.48 4.32
C ASP A 71 -2.71 20.04 5.71
N ASN A 72 -4.02 20.13 5.97
CA ASN A 72 -4.61 19.80 7.25
C ASN A 72 -5.49 18.54 7.17
N THR A 73 -4.92 17.45 6.65
CA THR A 73 -5.60 16.14 6.69
C THR A 73 -5.34 15.46 8.03
N VAL A 74 -6.41 15.06 8.72
CA VAL A 74 -6.36 14.33 9.99
C VAL A 74 -6.63 12.85 9.71
N THR A 75 -5.80 11.97 10.25
CA THR A 75 -5.90 10.52 10.07
C THR A 75 -6.68 9.81 11.19
N TYR A 76 -6.73 8.48 11.12
CA TYR A 76 -7.31 7.60 12.11
C TYR A 76 -6.59 7.65 13.45
N PHE A 77 -7.32 7.26 14.50
CA PHE A 77 -6.78 6.87 15.79
C PHE A 77 -7.11 5.39 16.09
N PRO A 78 -6.18 4.60 16.65
CA PRO A 78 -4.76 4.88 16.83
C PRO A 78 -4.04 5.07 15.49
N SER A 79 -3.07 5.98 15.49
CA SER A 79 -2.27 6.33 14.31
C SER A 79 -1.21 5.27 14.01
N LYS A 80 -1.64 4.03 13.75
CA LYS A 80 -0.79 2.85 13.51
C LYS A 80 -1.01 2.28 12.10
N THR A 81 0.07 1.97 11.39
CA THR A 81 0.07 1.34 10.05
C THR A 81 -0.96 0.20 9.90
N PRO A 82 -0.99 -0.85 10.75
CA PRO A 82 -1.93 -1.96 10.56
C PRO A 82 -3.39 -1.55 10.69
N THR A 83 -3.70 -0.58 11.56
CA THR A 83 -5.04 -0.04 11.75
C THR A 83 -5.54 0.65 10.48
N ILE A 84 -4.68 1.47 9.89
CA ILE A 84 -5.06 2.33 8.77
C ILE A 84 -5.04 1.55 7.45
N VAL A 85 -3.97 0.80 7.16
CA VAL A 85 -3.82 0.02 5.92
C VAL A 85 -4.87 -1.08 5.80
N SER A 86 -5.39 -1.61 6.91
CA SER A 86 -6.47 -2.59 6.87
C SER A 86 -7.86 -1.98 6.66
N SER A 87 -8.04 -0.70 7.01
CA SER A 87 -9.36 -0.07 7.10
C SER A 87 -9.64 0.95 6.00
N ILE A 88 -8.65 1.75 5.62
CA ILE A 88 -8.85 2.91 4.74
C ILE A 88 -9.50 2.50 3.42
N ARG A 89 -9.00 1.42 2.80
CA ARG A 89 -9.51 0.88 1.53
C ARG A 89 -10.99 0.49 1.57
N LEU A 90 -11.49 0.13 2.76
CA LEU A 90 -12.89 -0.24 2.98
C LEU A 90 -13.76 0.98 3.30
N GLY A 91 -13.17 2.16 3.46
CA GLY A 91 -13.86 3.36 3.91
C GLY A 91 -14.40 3.21 5.32
N LYS A 92 -13.79 2.37 6.16
CA LYS A 92 -14.25 2.15 7.53
C LYS A 92 -13.98 3.38 8.38
N SER A 93 -14.92 3.72 9.26
CA SER A 93 -14.70 4.74 10.30
C SER A 93 -13.84 4.18 11.44
N VAL A 94 -13.45 5.05 12.38
CA VAL A 94 -12.71 4.67 13.59
C VAL A 94 -13.48 3.64 14.45
N ARG A 95 -14.81 3.74 14.47
CA ARG A 95 -15.68 2.81 15.20
C ARG A 95 -15.81 1.44 14.55
N GLU A 96 -15.48 1.32 13.27
CA GLU A 96 -15.63 0.09 12.47
C GLU A 96 -14.30 -0.65 12.22
N LEU A 97 -13.21 -0.17 12.82
CA LEU A 97 -11.86 -0.75 12.66
C LEU A 97 -11.85 -2.24 13.08
N ASP A 98 -11.31 -3.09 12.22
CA ASP A 98 -11.09 -4.52 12.55
C ASP A 98 -9.77 -4.75 13.31
N VAL A 99 -8.88 -3.77 13.28
CA VAL A 99 -7.52 -3.86 13.81
C VAL A 99 -7.23 -2.58 14.60
N PRO A 100 -7.36 -2.59 15.94
CA PRO A 100 -7.17 -1.41 16.77
C PRO A 100 -5.68 -1.12 17.03
N GLY A 101 -4.80 -2.10 16.82
CA GLY A 101 -3.37 -2.00 17.08
C GLY A 101 -2.64 -3.32 16.81
N TRP A 102 -1.42 -3.46 17.33
CA TRP A 102 -0.57 -4.63 17.10
C TRP A 102 -1.03 -5.88 17.86
N GLU A 103 -1.39 -5.74 19.13
CA GLU A 103 -1.97 -6.81 19.94
C GLU A 103 -3.27 -6.38 20.61
N TRP A 104 -4.27 -7.25 20.60
CA TRP A 104 -5.63 -6.96 21.08
C TRP A 104 -6.42 -8.26 21.34
N LEU A 105 -7.64 -8.14 21.89
CA LEU A 105 -8.54 -9.26 22.18
C LEU A 105 -9.65 -9.36 21.14
N LEU A 106 -9.87 -10.56 20.58
CA LEU A 106 -10.83 -10.76 19.48
C LEU A 106 -12.25 -10.30 19.82
N ASP A 107 -12.67 -10.47 21.06
CA ASP A 107 -13.83 -9.80 21.66
C ASP A 107 -13.61 -9.62 23.18
N ALA A 108 -14.40 -8.77 23.84
CA ALA A 108 -14.28 -8.48 25.27
C ALA A 108 -14.44 -9.73 26.18
N THR A 109 -15.17 -10.74 25.70
CA THR A 109 -15.46 -12.00 26.41
C THR A 109 -14.48 -13.14 26.08
N ASP A 110 -13.78 -13.07 24.95
CA ASP A 110 -12.94 -14.15 24.44
C ASP A 110 -11.51 -14.05 24.98
N GLN A 111 -10.91 -15.21 25.23
CA GLN A 111 -9.51 -15.33 25.69
C GLN A 111 -8.49 -15.27 24.55
N VAL A 112 -8.93 -15.02 23.30
CA VAL A 112 -8.06 -15.10 22.13
C VAL A 112 -7.31 -13.79 21.93
N ILE A 113 -6.03 -13.80 22.31
CA ILE A 113 -5.12 -12.69 22.02
C ILE A 113 -4.67 -12.76 20.56
N VAL A 114 -5.03 -11.75 19.79
CA VAL A 114 -4.47 -11.52 18.46
C VAL A 114 -3.08 -10.93 18.65
N ARG A 115 -2.06 -11.69 18.25
CA ARG A 115 -0.65 -11.28 18.34
C ARG A 115 -0.20 -10.50 17.11
N THR A 116 0.90 -9.76 17.29
CA THR A 116 1.58 -8.96 16.26
C THR A 116 1.71 -9.65 14.89
N SER A 117 2.06 -10.94 14.85
CA SER A 117 2.22 -11.68 13.59
C SER A 117 0.90 -11.88 12.83
N ASN A 118 -0.22 -12.10 13.53
CA ASN A 118 -1.53 -12.22 12.91
C ASN A 118 -2.00 -10.87 12.36
N THR A 119 -1.79 -9.80 13.14
CA THR A 119 -2.07 -8.42 12.72
C THR A 119 -1.27 -8.06 11.47
N PHE A 120 0.02 -8.36 11.45
CA PHE A 120 0.89 -8.14 10.30
C PHE A 120 0.38 -8.86 9.04
N LEU A 121 -0.01 -10.14 9.15
CA LEU A 121 -0.57 -10.87 8.01
C LEU A 121 -1.91 -10.27 7.56
N ARG A 122 -2.79 -9.89 8.48
CA ARG A 122 -4.07 -9.22 8.15
C ARG A 122 -3.84 -7.93 7.35
N MET A 123 -2.92 -7.09 7.80
CA MET A 123 -2.51 -5.88 7.09
C MET A 123 -1.94 -6.19 5.70
N VAL A 124 -0.99 -7.13 5.59
CA VAL A 124 -0.41 -7.48 4.28
C VAL A 124 -1.49 -7.98 3.33
N PHE A 125 -2.43 -8.80 3.79
CA PHE A 125 -3.48 -9.38 2.94
C PHE A 125 -4.65 -8.45 2.64
N SER A 126 -4.82 -7.32 3.34
CA SER A 126 -5.82 -6.28 3.01
C SER A 126 -5.48 -5.50 1.74
N THR A 127 -4.19 -5.43 1.39
CA THR A 127 -3.70 -4.73 0.20
C THR A 127 -3.86 -5.53 -1.10
N SER A 128 -3.81 -4.83 -2.24
CA SER A 128 -3.80 -5.45 -3.58
C SER A 128 -2.67 -6.48 -3.71
N ARG A 129 -2.90 -7.57 -4.44
CA ARG A 129 -1.94 -8.68 -4.61
C ARG A 129 -0.55 -8.21 -5.05
N ILE A 130 -0.47 -7.21 -5.93
CA ILE A 130 0.80 -6.69 -6.47
C ILE A 130 1.54 -5.87 -5.41
N SER A 131 0.77 -5.14 -4.59
CA SER A 131 1.25 -4.24 -3.56
C SER A 131 1.72 -4.96 -2.29
N ARG A 132 1.25 -6.19 -2.01
CA ARG A 132 1.67 -6.99 -0.84
C ARG A 132 3.17 -7.09 -0.63
N THR A 133 3.91 -7.02 -1.72
CA THR A 133 5.37 -7.17 -1.73
C THR A 133 6.11 -5.88 -1.42
N ASN A 134 5.41 -4.73 -1.39
CA ASN A 134 5.98 -3.47 -0.95
C ASN A 134 6.55 -3.57 0.46
N ILE A 135 5.97 -4.41 1.33
CA ILE A 135 6.49 -4.65 2.68
C ILE A 135 7.92 -5.21 2.68
N VAL A 136 8.28 -6.00 1.67
CA VAL A 136 9.65 -6.52 1.51
C VAL A 136 10.60 -5.37 1.21
N TYR A 137 10.14 -4.35 0.49
CA TYR A 137 10.95 -3.18 0.22
C TYR A 137 11.13 -2.33 1.49
N GLY A 138 10.20 -2.34 2.46
CA GLY A 138 10.41 -1.68 3.76
C GLY A 138 11.62 -2.21 4.53
N ILE A 139 12.00 -3.49 4.35
CA ILE A 139 13.11 -4.10 5.07
C ILE A 139 14.44 -3.40 4.70
N PRO A 140 15.27 -2.99 5.68
CA PRO A 140 16.50 -2.22 5.43
C PRO A 140 17.47 -2.85 4.42
N SER A 141 17.54 -4.17 4.29
CA SER A 141 18.41 -4.83 3.29
C SER A 141 17.87 -4.79 1.85
N PHE A 142 16.59 -4.45 1.67
CA PHE A 142 15.86 -4.54 0.40
C PHE A 142 15.23 -3.20 -0.05
N HIS A 143 15.36 -2.12 0.73
CA HIS A 143 14.79 -0.78 0.44
C HIS A 143 15.11 -0.20 -0.93
N TRP A 144 16.28 -0.52 -1.49
CA TRP A 144 16.70 -0.09 -2.83
C TRP A 144 15.81 -0.65 -3.96
N LEU A 145 15.01 -1.69 -3.69
CA LEU A 145 14.02 -2.23 -4.64
C LEU A 145 12.75 -1.37 -4.75
N ALA A 146 12.44 -0.52 -3.77
CA ALA A 146 11.26 0.34 -3.82
C ALA A 146 11.31 1.31 -5.02
N ALA A 147 12.49 1.84 -5.33
CA ALA A 147 12.69 2.81 -6.40
C ALA A 147 12.33 2.26 -7.81
N PRO A 148 12.92 1.15 -8.29
CA PRO A 148 12.52 0.59 -9.57
C PRO A 148 11.07 0.07 -9.56
N ALA A 149 10.56 -0.40 -8.41
CA ALA A 149 9.17 -0.82 -8.27
C ALA A 149 8.19 0.34 -8.50
N LEU A 150 8.44 1.50 -7.87
CA LEU A 150 7.64 2.72 -8.02
C LEU A 150 7.62 3.18 -9.49
N VAL A 151 8.79 3.21 -10.14
CA VAL A 151 8.91 3.65 -11.54
C VAL A 151 8.21 2.71 -12.52
N ASN A 152 7.99 1.44 -12.15
CA ASN A 152 7.25 0.48 -12.96
C ASN A 152 5.73 0.72 -12.95
N ILE A 153 5.17 1.51 -12.02
CA ILE A 153 3.72 1.79 -11.97
C ILE A 153 3.16 2.24 -13.32
N ALA A 154 3.89 3.12 -14.04
CA ALA A 154 3.48 3.59 -15.36
C ALA A 154 3.27 2.46 -16.40
N ASP A 155 4.00 1.35 -16.27
CA ASP A 155 3.80 0.19 -17.14
C ASP A 155 2.61 -0.68 -16.71
N TYR A 156 2.28 -0.71 -15.41
CA TYR A 156 1.13 -1.43 -14.87
C TYR A 156 -0.20 -0.75 -15.18
N LEU A 157 -0.24 0.59 -15.28
CA LEU A 157 -1.45 1.34 -15.67
C LEU A 157 -2.02 0.98 -17.06
N LYS A 158 -1.25 0.25 -17.88
CA LYS A 158 -1.73 -0.27 -19.17
C LYS A 158 -2.70 -1.44 -18.99
N ASP A 159 -2.56 -2.20 -17.91
CA ASP A 159 -3.33 -3.40 -17.65
C ASP A 159 -4.26 -3.23 -16.44
N TYR A 160 -3.94 -2.32 -15.52
CA TYR A 160 -4.67 -2.08 -14.27
C TYR A 160 -5.21 -0.65 -14.23
N PRO A 161 -6.53 -0.44 -14.08
CA PRO A 161 -7.10 0.90 -13.97
C PRO A 161 -6.67 1.57 -12.66
N VAL A 162 -6.50 0.80 -11.58
CA VAL A 162 -6.02 1.30 -10.29
C VAL A 162 -4.77 0.56 -9.86
N VAL A 163 -3.74 1.32 -9.46
CA VAL A 163 -2.46 0.81 -9.01
C VAL A 163 -2.13 1.42 -7.64
N GLU A 164 -2.07 0.56 -6.62
CA GLU A 164 -1.77 0.93 -5.22
C GLU A 164 -0.29 0.65 -4.90
N PHE A 165 0.43 1.63 -4.37
CA PHE A 165 1.84 1.46 -4.03
C PHE A 165 2.14 1.96 -2.61
N TYR A 166 2.78 1.11 -1.81
CA TYR A 166 3.16 1.46 -0.44
C TYR A 166 4.67 1.73 -0.35
N TRP A 167 5.03 2.85 0.26
CA TRP A 167 6.40 3.27 0.50
C TRP A 167 6.70 3.22 2.01
N TYR A 168 7.02 2.02 2.49
CA TYR A 168 7.32 1.73 3.90
C TYR A 168 8.66 2.29 4.41
N ASN A 169 9.54 2.71 3.50
CA ASN A 169 10.93 3.03 3.87
C ASN A 169 11.04 4.26 4.78
N ILE A 170 10.10 5.21 4.69
CA ILE A 170 10.15 6.44 5.47
C ILE A 170 9.94 6.11 6.96
N ASP A 171 8.84 5.46 7.29
CA ASP A 171 8.56 4.89 8.62
C ASP A 171 9.71 4.03 9.16
N THR A 172 10.14 3.04 8.37
CA THR A 172 11.22 2.14 8.80
C THR A 172 12.51 2.90 9.13
N GLN A 173 12.90 3.89 8.31
CA GLN A 173 14.09 4.68 8.61
C GLN A 173 13.85 5.67 9.76
N GLY A 174 12.63 6.13 10.00
CA GLY A 174 12.27 6.90 11.18
C GLY A 174 12.53 6.11 12.47
N HIS A 175 12.05 4.87 12.52
CA HIS A 175 12.26 3.97 13.65
C HIS A 175 13.74 3.63 13.92
N PHE A 176 14.52 3.33 12.86
CA PHE A 176 15.89 2.79 13.00
C PHE A 176 17.02 3.81 12.85
N ALA A 177 16.78 4.95 12.20
CA ALA A 177 17.80 5.96 11.89
C ALA A 177 17.38 7.38 12.30
N GLY A 178 16.22 7.54 12.92
CA GLY A 178 15.69 8.81 13.42
C GLY A 178 15.33 9.80 12.32
N GLU A 179 15.12 11.04 12.74
CA GLU A 179 14.64 12.14 11.89
C GLU A 179 15.48 12.31 10.61
N LYS A 180 16.81 12.19 10.70
CA LYS A 180 17.67 12.31 9.52
C LYS A 180 17.38 11.22 8.48
N GLY A 181 17.32 9.96 8.90
CA GLY A 181 17.05 8.84 8.00
C GLY A 181 15.66 8.94 7.38
N TYR A 182 14.69 9.39 8.17
CA TYR A 182 13.34 9.72 7.74
C TYR A 182 13.30 10.78 6.63
N ILE A 183 13.92 11.94 6.85
CA ILE A 183 13.97 13.03 5.87
C ILE A 183 14.73 12.62 4.60
N ASP A 184 15.84 11.89 4.74
CA ASP A 184 16.60 11.38 3.60
C ASP A 184 15.74 10.43 2.73
N GLN A 185 14.88 9.61 3.33
CA GLN A 185 13.95 8.76 2.58
C GLN A 185 12.81 9.54 1.93
N LEU A 186 12.30 10.59 2.57
CA LEU A 186 11.28 11.46 1.96
C LEU A 186 11.82 12.16 0.70
N ARG A 187 13.04 12.70 0.76
CA ARG A 187 13.74 13.29 -0.40
C ARG A 187 14.08 12.24 -1.46
N PHE A 188 14.45 11.04 -1.05
CA PHE A 188 14.71 9.94 -1.97
C PHE A 188 13.43 9.52 -2.71
N PHE A 189 12.30 9.45 -1.99
CA PHE A 189 10.97 9.22 -2.57
C PHE A 189 10.66 10.30 -3.61
N ASP A 190 10.75 11.59 -3.28
CA ASP A 190 10.49 12.70 -4.22
C ASP A 190 11.27 12.53 -5.54
N THR A 191 12.56 12.19 -5.44
CA THR A 191 13.41 11.95 -6.61
C THR A 191 12.90 10.79 -7.47
N GLN A 192 12.43 9.69 -6.86
CA GLN A 192 11.89 8.55 -7.61
C GLN A 192 10.48 8.84 -8.14
N PHE A 193 9.66 9.55 -7.37
CA PHE A 193 8.34 10.02 -7.79
C PHE A 193 8.46 10.88 -9.03
N GLY A 194 9.43 11.81 -9.10
CA GLY A 194 9.70 12.57 -10.32
C GLY A 194 9.97 11.71 -11.55
N LYS A 195 10.63 10.56 -11.39
CA LYS A 195 10.85 9.59 -12.50
C LYS A 195 9.56 8.89 -12.92
N LEU A 196 8.65 8.61 -11.98
CA LEU A 196 7.32 8.09 -12.27
C LEU A 196 6.47 9.16 -12.96
N ALA A 197 6.36 10.35 -12.37
CA ALA A 197 5.55 11.46 -12.84
C ALA A 197 5.79 11.82 -14.31
N ARG A 198 7.06 11.85 -14.75
CA ARG A 198 7.43 12.10 -16.17
C ARG A 198 6.94 11.03 -17.16
N ARG A 199 6.42 9.91 -16.67
CA ARG A 199 5.94 8.77 -17.47
C ARG A 199 4.43 8.57 -17.37
N LEU A 200 3.75 9.31 -16.50
CA LEU A 200 2.30 9.23 -16.39
C LEU A 200 1.67 10.03 -17.54
N ASP A 201 0.61 9.48 -18.11
CA ASP A 201 -0.20 10.22 -19.08
C ASP A 201 -0.97 11.35 -18.37
N PRO A 202 -1.28 12.47 -19.04
CA PRO A 202 -1.92 13.63 -18.39
C PRO A 202 -3.32 13.38 -17.81
N ASP A 203 -4.00 12.33 -18.28
CA ASP A 203 -5.33 11.90 -17.85
C ASP A 203 -5.30 10.96 -16.63
N VAL A 204 -4.11 10.53 -16.18
CA VAL A 204 -3.96 9.70 -14.98
C VAL A 204 -4.19 10.55 -13.74
N ASN A 205 -5.10 10.08 -12.88
CA ASN A 205 -5.32 10.62 -11.55
C ASN A 205 -4.25 10.07 -10.60
N VAL A 206 -3.75 10.90 -9.70
CA VAL A 206 -2.74 10.55 -8.71
C VAL A 206 -3.19 11.06 -7.35
N ILE A 207 -3.23 10.17 -6.36
CA ILE A 207 -3.38 10.54 -4.96
C ILE A 207 -2.18 9.99 -4.19
N ILE A 208 -1.58 10.86 -3.37
CA ILE A 208 -0.58 10.48 -2.38
C ILE A 208 -1.13 10.85 -1.00
N TYR A 209 -1.13 9.91 -0.07
CA TYR A 209 -1.51 10.17 1.31
C TYR A 209 -0.52 9.47 2.24
N SER A 210 -0.53 9.88 3.51
CA SER A 210 0.14 9.15 4.59
C SER A 210 -0.90 8.52 5.52
N ASP A 211 -0.57 7.39 6.11
CA ASP A 211 -1.36 6.82 7.20
C ASP A 211 -1.24 7.64 8.46
N HIS A 212 -0.02 7.93 8.90
CA HIS A 212 0.21 8.68 10.13
C HIS A 212 1.44 9.55 9.99
N GLY A 213 1.75 10.29 11.04
CA GLY A 213 3.02 10.97 11.23
C GLY A 213 3.99 10.17 12.09
N MET A 214 4.98 10.88 12.64
CA MET A 214 6.08 10.34 13.43
C MET A 214 6.62 11.38 14.43
N VAL A 215 6.99 10.93 15.62
CA VAL A 215 7.61 11.75 16.67
C VAL A 215 9.05 11.26 16.92
N PHE A 216 10.01 12.18 17.06
CA PHE A 216 11.44 11.88 17.22
C PHE A 216 12.06 12.38 18.54
N ASN A 217 11.28 13.07 19.38
CA ASN A 217 11.82 13.81 20.51
C ASN A 217 12.19 12.90 21.71
N GLU A 218 11.22 12.57 22.58
CA GLU A 218 11.44 11.80 23.81
C GLU A 218 10.89 10.37 23.68
N GLY A 219 11.78 9.39 23.63
CA GLY A 219 11.42 7.97 23.70
C GLY A 219 11.12 7.52 25.13
N VAL A 220 9.98 6.86 25.33
CA VAL A 220 9.51 6.37 26.64
C VAL A 220 9.30 4.86 26.60
N GLU A 221 10.06 4.13 27.42
CA GLU A 221 9.95 2.66 27.59
C GLU A 221 8.79 2.29 28.52
N ILE A 222 7.56 2.54 28.08
CA ILE A 222 6.35 2.46 28.93
C ILE A 222 5.84 1.04 29.19
N ASP A 223 6.17 0.09 28.32
CA ASP A 223 5.64 -1.29 28.37
C ASP A 223 5.96 -1.99 29.69
N GLU A 224 7.19 -1.86 30.17
CA GLU A 224 7.60 -2.48 31.43
C GLU A 224 7.08 -1.69 32.63
N GLU A 225 7.06 -0.34 32.57
CA GLU A 225 6.48 0.50 33.63
C GLU A 225 5.01 0.11 33.91
N VAL A 226 4.19 -0.06 32.86
CA VAL A 226 2.77 -0.44 32.98
C VAL A 226 2.60 -1.86 33.49
N LYS A 227 3.39 -2.83 32.99
CA LYS A 227 3.33 -4.23 33.43
C LYS A 227 3.73 -4.37 34.90
N GLU A 228 4.77 -3.67 35.34
CA GLU A 228 5.22 -3.68 36.74
C GLU A 228 4.19 -3.02 37.67
N LEU A 229 3.58 -1.90 37.23
CA LEU A 229 2.61 -1.15 38.04
C LEU A 229 1.30 -1.91 38.27
N LEU A 230 0.78 -2.56 37.22
CA LEU A 230 -0.52 -3.21 37.26
C LEU A 230 -0.45 -4.70 37.63
N GLY A 231 0.63 -5.40 37.29
CA GLY A 231 0.82 -6.81 37.65
C GLY A 231 -0.39 -7.67 37.31
N ASP A 232 -1.00 -8.27 38.32
CA ASP A 232 -2.16 -9.17 38.19
C ASP A 232 -3.46 -8.46 37.75
N GLU A 233 -3.52 -7.13 37.76
CA GLU A 233 -4.68 -6.37 37.25
C GLU A 233 -4.69 -6.30 35.71
N LEU A 234 -3.52 -6.43 35.08
CA LEU A 234 -3.34 -6.29 33.64
C LEU A 234 -3.64 -7.60 32.90
N ARG A 235 -4.50 -7.51 31.90
CA ARG A 235 -4.78 -8.63 30.99
C ARG A 235 -3.88 -8.60 29.75
N ILE A 236 -3.83 -7.46 29.08
CA ILE A 236 -2.92 -7.22 27.95
C ILE A 236 -2.66 -5.73 27.83
N TYR A 237 -1.41 -5.39 27.49
CA TYR A 237 -1.02 -4.02 27.15
C TYR A 237 -0.33 -4.02 25.80
N SER A 238 -0.81 -3.17 24.89
CA SER A 238 -0.20 -2.89 23.60
C SER A 238 -0.50 -1.44 23.27
N PHE A 239 0.45 -0.56 23.54
CA PHE A 239 0.25 0.89 23.40
C PHE A 239 -0.41 1.28 22.06
N PRO A 240 -1.44 2.14 22.08
CA PRO A 240 -1.94 2.87 23.25
C PRO A 240 -2.97 2.08 24.09
N THR A 241 -3.32 0.86 23.71
CA THR A 241 -4.48 0.12 24.23
C THR A 241 -4.14 -0.80 25.39
N LEU A 242 -5.01 -0.83 26.40
CA LEU A 242 -4.87 -1.63 27.62
C LEU A 242 -6.18 -2.33 27.98
N PHE A 243 -6.10 -3.58 28.43
CA PHE A 243 -7.24 -4.32 28.98
C PHE A 243 -6.94 -4.81 30.40
N ILE A 244 -7.96 -4.77 31.26
CA ILE A 244 -7.89 -5.18 32.66
C ILE A 244 -8.83 -6.35 32.97
N TYR A 245 -8.56 -7.06 34.06
CA TYR A 245 -9.46 -8.16 34.50
C TYR A 245 -10.73 -7.66 35.21
N ASP A 246 -10.64 -6.55 35.94
CA ASP A 246 -11.75 -6.01 36.74
C ASP A 246 -12.14 -4.61 36.28
N TYR A 247 -13.11 -4.55 35.37
CA TYR A 247 -13.64 -3.30 34.83
C TYR A 247 -14.23 -2.38 35.91
N SER A 248 -14.63 -2.90 37.08
CA SER A 248 -15.18 -2.05 38.15
C SER A 248 -14.14 -1.08 38.75
N ARG A 249 -12.85 -1.33 38.50
CA ARG A 249 -11.72 -0.51 38.97
C ARG A 249 -11.14 0.40 37.88
N ILE A 250 -11.81 0.53 36.73
CA ILE A 250 -11.28 1.25 35.55
C ILE A 250 -10.79 2.67 35.86
N GLU A 251 -11.55 3.45 36.63
CA GLU A 251 -11.16 4.82 37.01
C GLU A 251 -9.95 4.85 37.95
N GLU A 252 -9.88 3.90 38.90
CA GLU A 252 -8.73 3.76 39.80
C GLU A 252 -7.46 3.41 39.01
N VAL A 253 -7.55 2.47 38.08
CA VAL A 253 -6.44 2.06 37.21
C VAL A 253 -6.01 3.20 36.30
N ALA A 254 -6.97 3.87 35.65
CA ALA A 254 -6.71 5.00 34.76
C ALA A 254 -5.99 6.14 35.49
N GLN A 255 -6.38 6.45 36.72
CA GLN A 255 -5.71 7.44 37.56
C GLN A 255 -4.30 6.97 37.96
N LYS A 256 -4.17 5.74 38.43
CA LYS A 256 -2.90 5.15 38.87
C LYS A 256 -1.84 5.19 37.77
N LEU A 257 -2.24 4.96 36.51
CA LEU A 257 -1.36 5.05 35.34
C LEU A 257 -0.79 6.46 35.17
N VAL A 258 -1.61 7.51 35.24
CA VAL A 258 -1.15 8.91 35.12
C VAL A 258 -0.28 9.31 36.31
N ASP A 259 -0.64 8.87 37.52
CA ASP A 259 0.08 9.26 38.74
C ASP A 259 1.44 8.58 38.90
N SER A 260 1.62 7.38 38.34
CA SER A 260 2.75 6.49 38.65
C SER A 260 3.61 6.10 37.45
N THR A 261 3.25 6.51 36.24
CA THR A 261 4.03 6.25 35.02
C THR A 261 4.29 7.54 34.25
N ARG A 262 4.96 7.43 33.10
CA ARG A 262 5.18 8.56 32.19
C ARG A 262 4.04 8.79 31.18
N ILE A 263 2.92 8.09 31.33
CA ILE A 263 1.67 8.35 30.57
C ILE A 263 1.10 9.70 31.00
N ASP A 264 0.79 10.55 30.02
CA ASP A 264 0.22 11.87 30.29
C ASP A 264 -1.31 11.83 30.35
N PHE A 265 -1.94 10.98 29.51
CA PHE A 265 -3.38 10.87 29.42
C PHE A 265 -3.84 9.41 29.50
N THR A 266 -4.95 9.20 30.20
CA THR A 266 -5.76 7.99 30.06
C THR A 266 -7.19 8.32 29.67
N PHE A 267 -7.81 7.47 28.84
CA PHE A 267 -9.22 7.60 28.45
C PHE A 267 -9.96 6.27 28.58
N TYR A 268 -11.21 6.33 29.01
CA TYR A 268 -12.05 5.14 29.22
C TYR A 268 -13.55 5.46 29.12
N GLU A 269 -14.35 4.44 28.83
CA GLU A 269 -15.82 4.55 28.77
C GLU A 269 -16.47 4.49 30.15
N THR A 270 -17.37 5.45 30.45
CA THR A 270 -18.25 5.41 31.63
C THR A 270 -19.70 5.06 31.31
N GLY A 271 -20.07 5.08 30.04
CA GLY A 271 -21.39 4.66 29.56
C GLY A 271 -21.56 4.89 28.05
N PRO A 272 -22.71 4.52 27.48
CA PRO A 272 -22.90 4.45 26.02
C PRO A 272 -22.70 5.78 25.28
N PHE A 273 -22.79 6.90 25.99
CA PHE A 273 -22.66 8.25 25.43
C PHE A 273 -21.57 9.09 26.11
N GLU A 274 -20.71 8.48 26.92
CA GLU A 274 -19.70 9.23 27.70
C GLU A 274 -18.36 8.50 27.76
N VAL A 275 -17.30 9.28 27.50
CA VAL A 275 -15.89 8.91 27.67
C VAL A 275 -15.26 9.92 28.63
N LYS A 276 -14.48 9.42 29.59
CA LYS A 276 -13.69 10.26 30.50
C LYS A 276 -12.22 10.20 30.16
N GLY A 277 -11.54 11.31 30.34
CA GLY A 277 -10.09 11.43 30.27
C GLY A 277 -9.50 11.87 31.61
N ILE A 278 -8.31 11.39 31.93
CA ILE A 278 -7.52 11.81 33.10
C ILE A 278 -6.18 12.33 32.60
N HIS A 279 -5.83 13.52 33.08
CA HIS A 279 -4.51 14.13 32.96
C HIS A 279 -4.07 14.60 34.35
N SER A 280 -2.76 14.75 34.59
CA SER A 280 -2.23 15.15 35.91
C SER A 280 -2.79 16.48 36.44
N SER A 281 -3.24 17.35 35.55
CA SER A 281 -3.76 18.69 35.86
C SER A 281 -5.27 18.87 35.59
N SER A 282 -5.95 17.87 35.02
CA SER A 282 -7.34 18.04 34.57
C SER A 282 -8.08 16.71 34.41
N ARG A 283 -9.41 16.76 34.50
CA ARG A 283 -10.29 15.65 34.10
C ARG A 283 -11.11 16.08 32.90
N LEU A 284 -11.09 15.27 31.86
CA LEU A 284 -11.75 15.55 30.59
C LEU A 284 -13.02 14.70 30.48
N THR A 285 -14.04 15.20 29.80
CA THR A 285 -15.26 14.45 29.47
C THR A 285 -15.67 14.72 28.04
N PHE A 286 -15.83 13.66 27.26
CA PHE A 286 -16.47 13.69 25.95
C PHE A 286 -17.86 13.08 26.06
N ARG A 287 -18.89 13.82 25.65
CA ARG A 287 -20.28 13.38 25.70
C ARG A 287 -20.92 13.46 24.33
N GLN A 288 -21.46 12.35 23.84
CA GLN A 288 -22.28 12.35 22.64
C GLN A 288 -23.73 12.65 23.00
N ASP A 289 -24.40 13.47 22.19
CA ASP A 289 -25.83 13.67 22.33
C ASP A 289 -26.59 12.36 22.02
N SER A 290 -27.56 11.99 22.85
CA SER A 290 -28.35 10.77 22.61
C SER A 290 -29.24 10.83 21.36
N LEU A 291 -29.49 12.04 20.82
CA LEU A 291 -30.37 12.28 19.67
C LEU A 291 -29.62 12.69 18.39
N SER A 292 -28.34 13.00 18.48
CA SER A 292 -27.50 13.41 17.35
C SER A 292 -26.09 12.85 17.51
N GLU A 293 -25.35 12.67 16.41
CA GLU A 293 -23.97 12.17 16.47
C GLU A 293 -22.96 13.25 16.94
N MET A 294 -23.44 14.38 17.46
CA MET A 294 -22.61 15.49 17.92
C MET A 294 -21.95 15.17 19.26
N ILE A 295 -20.70 15.62 19.43
CA ILE A 295 -19.88 15.38 20.61
C ILE A 295 -19.56 16.71 21.28
N GLN A 296 -19.68 16.76 22.60
CA GLN A 296 -19.29 17.87 23.47
C GLN A 296 -18.02 17.48 24.24
N TYR A 297 -17.12 18.45 24.41
CA TYR A 297 -15.96 18.38 25.30
C TYR A 297 -16.17 19.29 26.51
N THR A 298 -15.84 18.78 27.69
CA THR A 298 -15.78 19.57 28.94
C THR A 298 -14.58 19.12 29.76
N TYR A 299 -14.13 19.98 30.67
CA TYR A 299 -13.00 19.71 31.54
C TYR A 299 -13.22 20.25 32.96
N ASP A 300 -12.52 19.66 33.93
CA ASP A 300 -12.41 20.16 35.30
C ASP A 300 -10.99 20.70 35.52
N HIS A 301 -10.90 21.89 36.10
CA HIS A 301 -9.68 22.68 36.33
C HIS A 301 -9.07 23.37 35.10
N GLU A 302 -8.39 22.64 34.21
CA GLU A 302 -7.60 23.22 33.10
C GLU A 302 -8.02 22.64 31.74
N ASP A 303 -8.06 23.50 30.71
CA ASP A 303 -8.27 23.07 29.33
C ASP A 303 -6.94 22.59 28.73
N ILE A 304 -6.63 21.32 28.97
CA ILE A 304 -5.36 20.73 28.51
C ILE A 304 -5.32 20.52 27.00
N LEU A 305 -6.49 20.45 26.34
CA LEU A 305 -6.57 20.34 24.88
C LEU A 305 -6.53 21.71 24.18
N GLY A 306 -6.68 22.82 24.92
CA GLY A 306 -6.53 24.18 24.44
C GLY A 306 -7.64 24.67 23.49
N TYR A 307 -8.80 24.00 23.45
CA TYR A 307 -9.87 24.36 22.52
C TYR A 307 -10.58 25.67 22.88
N GLY A 308 -10.56 26.09 24.14
CA GLY A 308 -11.07 27.40 24.56
C GLY A 308 -10.35 28.56 23.86
N ASP A 309 -9.04 28.43 23.63
CA ASP A 309 -8.25 29.44 22.89
C ASP A 309 -8.61 29.50 21.39
N LEU A 310 -9.25 28.44 20.88
CA LEU A 310 -9.78 28.37 19.52
C LEU A 310 -11.23 28.91 19.42
N GLY A 311 -11.82 29.34 20.54
CA GLY A 311 -13.18 29.87 20.62
C GLY A 311 -14.26 28.83 20.92
N TYR A 312 -13.88 27.63 21.38
CA TYR A 312 -14.84 26.62 21.84
C TYR A 312 -15.47 27.04 23.18
N GLU A 313 -16.81 27.03 23.28
CA GLU A 313 -17.56 27.46 24.46
C GLU A 313 -18.25 26.30 25.20
N GLY A 314 -17.98 25.05 24.82
CA GLY A 314 -18.58 23.86 25.42
C GLY A 314 -19.87 23.41 24.71
N GLU A 315 -20.10 23.80 23.47
CA GLU A 315 -21.21 23.36 22.64
C GLU A 315 -21.04 21.92 22.11
N TYR A 316 -22.14 21.31 21.64
CA TYR A 316 -22.08 20.06 20.89
C TYR A 316 -21.73 20.36 19.44
N LEU A 317 -20.71 19.69 18.91
CA LEU A 317 -20.25 19.86 17.52
C LEU A 317 -20.32 18.54 16.76
N THR A 318 -20.62 18.62 15.48
CA THR A 318 -20.47 17.52 14.52
C THR A 318 -18.98 17.21 14.28
N GLU A 319 -18.70 16.06 13.65
CA GLU A 319 -17.33 15.71 13.24
C GLU A 319 -16.68 16.78 12.35
N GLU A 320 -17.43 17.32 11.38
CA GLU A 320 -16.94 18.36 10.47
C GLU A 320 -16.64 19.67 11.22
N GLU A 321 -17.50 20.07 12.15
CA GLU A 321 -17.27 21.25 12.98
C GLU A 321 -16.06 21.06 13.91
N TRP A 322 -15.89 19.87 14.51
CA TRP A 322 -14.71 19.54 15.29
C TRP A 322 -13.43 19.59 14.44
N LEU A 323 -13.47 19.04 13.23
CA LEU A 323 -12.33 19.06 12.31
C LEU A 323 -11.95 20.50 11.95
N GLU A 324 -12.90 21.32 11.49
CA GLU A 324 -12.65 22.71 11.10
C GLU A 324 -12.16 23.57 12.27
N LEU A 325 -12.61 23.29 13.50
CA LEU A 325 -12.14 23.98 14.70
C LEU A 325 -10.72 23.58 15.11
N THR A 326 -10.36 22.30 14.96
CA THR A 326 -9.17 21.74 15.63
C THR A 326 -8.07 21.23 14.70
N TYR A 327 -8.21 21.29 13.37
CA TYR A 327 -7.21 20.73 12.45
C TYR A 327 -5.79 21.30 12.62
N ASP A 328 -5.65 22.53 13.13
CA ASP A 328 -4.36 23.18 13.39
C ASP A 328 -3.94 23.15 14.86
N SER A 329 -4.76 22.56 15.73
CA SER A 329 -4.45 22.41 17.14
C SER A 329 -3.41 21.32 17.37
N ASP A 330 -2.96 21.28 18.62
CA ASP A 330 -2.07 20.28 19.20
C ASP A 330 -2.71 18.88 19.27
N PHE A 331 -4.05 18.81 19.32
CA PHE A 331 -4.84 17.58 19.43
C PHE A 331 -5.98 17.57 18.39
N PRO A 332 -5.68 17.45 17.09
CA PRO A 332 -6.70 17.59 16.06
C PRO A 332 -7.74 16.47 16.17
N LEU A 333 -9.03 16.84 16.15
CA LEU A 333 -10.19 15.95 16.14
C LEU A 333 -10.27 14.98 17.34
N ALA A 334 -9.51 15.19 18.42
CA ALA A 334 -9.39 14.24 19.51
C ALA A 334 -10.72 13.81 20.17
N PRO A 335 -11.72 14.71 20.41
CA PRO A 335 -12.99 14.30 21.00
C PRO A 335 -13.72 13.25 20.17
N VAL A 336 -13.69 13.38 18.84
CA VAL A 336 -14.34 12.44 17.92
C VAL A 336 -13.53 11.15 17.85
N LEU A 337 -12.22 11.26 17.59
CA LEU A 337 -11.35 10.10 17.39
C LEU A 337 -11.30 9.18 18.61
N LEU A 338 -11.16 9.75 19.82
CA LEU A 338 -11.08 8.97 21.06
C LEU A 338 -12.44 8.40 21.45
N PHE A 339 -13.52 9.16 21.26
CA PHE A 339 -14.87 8.67 21.53
C PHE A 339 -15.21 7.50 20.61
N GLU A 340 -15.10 7.67 19.30
CA GLU A 340 -15.44 6.62 18.33
C GLU A 340 -14.53 5.39 18.47
N HIS A 341 -13.26 5.58 18.84
CA HIS A 341 -12.37 4.45 19.10
C HIS A 341 -12.83 3.64 20.32
N LEU A 342 -13.09 4.27 21.46
CA LEU A 342 -13.58 3.58 22.66
C LEU A 342 -14.98 2.96 22.49
N LYS A 343 -15.75 3.41 21.49
CA LYS A 343 -17.02 2.76 21.08
C LYS A 343 -16.86 1.57 20.15
N ASN A 344 -15.64 1.26 19.73
CA ASN A 344 -15.34 0.08 18.95
C ASN A 344 -15.27 -1.15 19.87
N GLU A 345 -15.94 -2.24 19.50
CA GLU A 345 -15.98 -3.50 20.28
C GLU A 345 -14.60 -4.14 20.50
N VAL A 346 -13.64 -3.83 19.63
CA VAL A 346 -12.27 -4.34 19.73
C VAL A 346 -11.31 -3.35 20.39
N SER A 347 -11.78 -2.18 20.80
CA SER A 347 -10.99 -1.25 21.60
C SER A 347 -10.70 -1.82 22.98
N GLY A 348 -9.59 -1.41 23.59
CA GLY A 348 -9.28 -1.78 24.96
C GLY A 348 -10.09 -0.98 25.96
N ASP A 349 -10.08 -1.46 27.20
CA ASP A 349 -10.78 -0.81 28.31
C ASP A 349 -10.24 0.60 28.57
N ILE A 350 -8.91 0.76 28.52
CA ILE A 350 -8.23 2.03 28.75
C ILE A 350 -7.31 2.34 27.57
N ILE A 351 -7.35 3.57 27.10
CA ILE A 351 -6.40 4.13 26.15
C ILE A 351 -5.37 4.96 26.93
N THR A 352 -4.09 4.74 26.68
CA THR A 352 -2.93 5.38 27.31
C THR A 352 -2.18 6.20 26.27
N LEU A 353 -1.95 7.48 26.53
CA LEU A 353 -1.39 8.40 25.54
C LEU A 353 -0.34 9.32 26.17
N PHE A 354 0.61 9.74 25.34
CA PHE A 354 1.55 10.79 25.68
C PHE A 354 1.08 12.13 25.11
N GLY A 355 1.50 13.22 25.76
CA GLY A 355 1.43 14.56 25.19
C GLY A 355 2.56 14.81 24.18
N HIS A 356 2.72 16.07 23.81
CA HIS A 356 3.67 16.49 22.77
C HIS A 356 5.09 15.97 22.96
N GLY A 357 5.70 15.62 21.83
CA GLY A 357 7.11 15.27 21.76
C GLY A 357 7.48 13.95 22.44
N LYS A 358 6.54 13.14 22.91
CA LYS A 358 6.83 11.83 23.49
C LYS A 358 6.32 10.71 22.59
N TYR A 359 7.05 9.60 22.56
CA TYR A 359 6.65 8.41 21.84
C TYR A 359 7.00 7.14 22.61
N GLN A 360 6.27 6.05 22.32
CA GLN A 360 6.57 4.74 22.88
C GLN A 360 7.88 4.20 22.28
N GLN A 361 8.94 4.10 23.07
CA GLN A 361 10.18 3.48 22.62
C GLN A 361 10.08 1.96 22.70
N THR A 362 10.47 1.27 21.63
CA THR A 362 10.53 -0.21 21.57
C THR A 362 11.82 -0.67 20.91
N ASP A 363 12.12 -1.96 20.99
CA ASP A 363 13.29 -2.55 20.29
C ASP A 363 13.27 -2.31 18.76
N TYR A 364 12.08 -2.19 18.17
CA TYR A 364 11.90 -1.89 16.75
C TYR A 364 11.94 -0.38 16.48
N ALA A 365 11.33 0.42 17.37
CA ALA A 365 11.15 1.85 17.24
C ALA A 365 12.02 2.61 18.27
N VAL A 366 13.31 2.71 17.98
CA VAL A 366 14.31 3.24 18.92
C VAL A 366 14.37 4.77 18.85
N PHE A 367 14.39 5.34 17.65
CA PHE A 367 14.67 6.78 17.44
C PHE A 367 13.43 7.63 17.15
N GLY A 368 12.30 6.99 16.89
CA GLY A 368 11.02 7.65 16.69
C GLY A 368 9.92 6.61 16.61
N ASN A 369 8.70 6.99 16.99
CA ASN A 369 7.51 6.15 16.88
C ASN A 369 6.26 7.04 16.72
N HIS A 370 5.13 6.37 16.61
CA HIS A 370 3.80 6.95 16.38
C HIS A 370 2.74 6.14 17.16
N GLY A 371 1.46 6.39 16.94
CA GLY A 371 0.33 5.67 17.56
C GLY A 371 -0.48 6.47 18.58
N GLY A 372 -0.06 7.70 18.87
CA GLY A 372 -0.77 8.66 19.69
C GLY A 372 -1.77 9.50 18.90
N PHE A 373 -2.11 10.64 19.49
CA PHE A 373 -3.21 11.54 19.11
C PHE A 373 -2.78 13.00 19.00
N THR A 374 -1.47 13.24 19.04
CA THR A 374 -0.90 14.58 18.86
C THR A 374 -0.91 14.97 17.40
N ARG A 375 -0.84 16.27 17.13
CA ARG A 375 -0.72 16.85 15.79
C ARG A 375 0.35 16.17 14.93
N GLU A 376 1.52 15.91 15.52
CA GLU A 376 2.69 15.32 14.86
C GLU A 376 2.42 13.92 14.29
N GLU A 377 1.45 13.20 14.88
CA GLU A 377 1.10 11.83 14.53
C GLU A 377 -0.19 11.76 13.71
N LEU A 378 -1.15 12.66 13.95
CA LEU A 378 -2.45 12.64 13.30
C LEU A 378 -2.51 13.45 12.00
N ARG A 379 -1.70 14.49 11.86
CA ARG A 379 -1.70 15.32 10.66
C ARG A 379 -0.79 14.75 9.58
N VAL A 380 -1.40 14.49 8.45
CA VAL A 380 -0.75 13.85 7.29
C VAL A 380 -0.96 14.67 6.02
N PRO A 381 -0.01 14.63 5.07
CA PRO A 381 -0.22 15.27 3.77
C PRO A 381 -1.20 14.44 2.93
N LEU A 382 -2.10 15.14 2.23
CA LEU A 382 -2.93 14.58 1.16
C LEU A 382 -2.67 15.37 -0.12
N LEU A 383 -2.17 14.70 -1.14
CA LEU A 383 -1.81 15.28 -2.44
C LEU A 383 -2.69 14.65 -3.51
N ILE A 384 -3.34 15.49 -4.32
CA ILE A 384 -4.36 15.11 -5.26
C ILE A 384 -4.09 15.80 -6.60
N ARG A 385 -4.09 15.03 -7.68
CA ARG A 385 -4.07 15.57 -9.04
C ARG A 385 -4.90 14.69 -9.96
N GLY A 386 -5.73 15.31 -10.79
CA GLY A 386 -6.48 14.62 -11.84
C GLY A 386 -7.92 15.08 -11.90
N ALA A 387 -8.51 15.02 -13.09
CA ALA A 387 -9.85 15.58 -13.32
C ALA A 387 -10.93 14.87 -12.49
N GLN A 388 -10.82 13.55 -12.31
CA GLN A 388 -11.85 12.72 -11.66
C GLN A 388 -11.77 12.73 -10.13
N VAL A 389 -10.70 13.29 -9.58
CA VAL A 389 -10.46 13.41 -8.13
C VAL A 389 -10.31 14.86 -7.68
N SER A 390 -10.50 15.81 -8.58
CA SER A 390 -10.27 17.25 -8.32
C SER A 390 -11.20 17.84 -7.25
N HIS A 391 -12.37 17.24 -7.01
CA HIS A 391 -13.31 17.65 -5.96
C HIS A 391 -12.79 17.40 -4.54
N LEU A 392 -11.76 16.56 -4.39
CA LEU A 392 -11.10 16.32 -3.09
C LEU A 392 -10.08 17.41 -2.75
N ALA A 393 -9.63 18.17 -3.76
CA ALA A 393 -8.60 19.20 -3.61
C ALA A 393 -9.19 20.54 -3.14
N ASN A 394 -8.33 21.54 -2.89
CA ASN A 394 -8.72 22.91 -2.46
C ASN A 394 -9.59 22.96 -1.20
N ARG A 395 -9.32 22.08 -0.24
CA ARG A 395 -9.97 22.08 1.09
C ARG A 395 -8.96 22.56 2.14
N ASN A 396 -9.43 23.25 3.16
CA ASN A 396 -8.58 23.64 4.29
C ASN A 396 -8.19 22.39 5.09
N SER A 397 -9.18 21.56 5.42
CA SER A 397 -9.02 20.32 6.17
C SER A 397 -9.69 19.14 5.48
N TYR A 398 -9.27 17.95 5.87
CA TYR A 398 -9.87 16.70 5.43
C TYR A 398 -9.75 15.62 6.50
N HIS A 399 -10.76 14.76 6.63
CA HIS A 399 -10.66 13.58 7.48
C HIS A 399 -10.36 12.36 6.60
N LEU A 400 -9.16 11.79 6.76
CA LEU A 400 -8.64 10.73 5.89
C LEU A 400 -9.57 9.51 5.73
N PRO A 401 -10.30 9.04 6.76
CA PRO A 401 -11.24 7.93 6.61
C PRO A 401 -12.28 8.11 5.49
N ASN A 402 -12.59 9.35 5.14
CA ASN A 402 -13.55 9.69 4.09
C ASN A 402 -12.96 9.60 2.68
N LEU A 403 -11.62 9.47 2.54
CA LEU A 403 -10.92 9.55 1.25
C LEU A 403 -11.51 8.63 0.18
N PHE A 404 -11.75 7.37 0.53
CA PHE A 404 -12.26 6.38 -0.43
C PHE A 404 -13.77 6.21 -0.39
N GLN A 405 -14.46 6.88 0.54
CA GLN A 405 -15.91 7.06 0.49
C GLN A 405 -16.28 8.16 -0.52
N ASP A 406 -15.49 9.22 -0.58
CA ASP A 406 -15.70 10.39 -1.45
C ASP A 406 -15.29 10.14 -2.92
N ILE A 407 -14.66 9.00 -3.22
CA ILE A 407 -14.33 8.60 -4.59
C ILE A 407 -15.21 7.42 -5.00
N ASN A 408 -16.14 7.68 -5.90
CA ASN A 408 -17.04 6.65 -6.41
C ASN A 408 -16.29 5.56 -7.20
N ASP A 409 -16.53 4.29 -6.84
CA ASP A 409 -16.17 3.10 -7.64
C ASP A 409 -14.68 3.00 -8.04
N ILE A 410 -13.77 3.13 -7.06
CA ILE A 410 -12.32 2.98 -7.25
C ILE A 410 -11.95 1.61 -7.85
N GLY A 411 -12.78 0.58 -7.70
CA GLY A 411 -12.53 -0.70 -8.35
C GLY A 411 -11.21 -1.36 -7.94
N PHE A 412 -10.80 -1.25 -6.67
CA PHE A 412 -9.52 -1.79 -6.17
C PHE A 412 -9.29 -3.28 -6.49
N ASN A 413 -10.35 -4.07 -6.70
CA ASN A 413 -10.28 -5.49 -7.03
C ASN A 413 -10.35 -5.78 -8.54
N ARG A 414 -10.41 -4.74 -9.39
CA ARG A 414 -10.42 -4.89 -10.84
C ARG A 414 -9.07 -5.42 -11.30
N ASN A 415 -9.12 -6.62 -11.85
CA ASN A 415 -7.98 -7.24 -12.51
C ASN A 415 -8.18 -7.17 -14.02
N PRO A 416 -7.09 -7.22 -14.80
CA PRO A 416 -7.18 -7.40 -16.24
C PRO A 416 -8.05 -8.63 -16.54
N PRO A 417 -8.86 -8.62 -17.61
CA PRO A 417 -9.69 -9.79 -17.95
C PRO A 417 -8.83 -11.01 -18.33
N ARG A 418 -7.62 -10.78 -18.84
CA ARG A 418 -6.66 -11.80 -19.28
C ARG A 418 -5.23 -11.27 -19.30
N GLU A 419 -4.25 -12.17 -19.43
CA GLU A 419 -2.89 -11.78 -19.81
C GLU A 419 -2.83 -11.46 -21.31
N ARG A 420 -1.76 -10.79 -21.73
CA ARG A 420 -1.48 -10.61 -23.16
C ARG A 420 -1.19 -11.94 -23.84
N HIS A 421 -1.73 -12.10 -25.04
CA HIS A 421 -1.29 -13.15 -25.95
C HIS A 421 0.06 -12.77 -26.50
N THR A 422 0.86 -13.77 -26.85
CA THR A 422 2.18 -13.53 -27.43
C THR A 422 2.42 -14.43 -28.62
N ALA A 423 3.13 -13.92 -29.62
CA ALA A 423 3.66 -14.70 -30.72
C ALA A 423 5.09 -14.23 -31.00
N GLY A 424 6.03 -15.14 -31.15
CA GLY A 424 7.43 -14.81 -31.32
C GLY A 424 8.16 -15.75 -32.27
N SER A 425 9.21 -15.21 -32.88
CA SER A 425 10.13 -15.97 -33.72
C SER A 425 11.56 -15.55 -33.39
N ARG A 426 12.43 -16.53 -33.22
CA ARG A 426 13.87 -16.33 -32.96
C ARG A 426 14.71 -17.28 -33.79
N MET A 427 15.93 -16.88 -34.10
CA MET A 427 16.92 -17.70 -34.80
C MET A 427 17.89 -18.30 -33.78
N ASP A 428 18.01 -19.62 -33.69
CA ASP A 428 19.05 -20.28 -32.90
C ASP A 428 20.35 -20.31 -33.71
N PHE A 429 21.38 -19.64 -33.23
CA PHE A 429 22.67 -19.50 -33.92
C PHE A 429 23.50 -20.78 -33.93
N ARG A 430 23.18 -21.77 -33.10
CA ARG A 430 23.90 -23.06 -33.05
C ARG A 430 23.43 -24.00 -34.16
N THR A 431 22.13 -23.98 -34.43
CA THR A 431 21.51 -24.85 -35.45
C THR A 431 21.20 -24.09 -36.74
N MET A 432 21.22 -22.75 -36.69
CA MET A 432 20.76 -21.85 -37.75
C MET A 432 19.31 -22.10 -38.15
N GLN A 433 18.48 -22.52 -37.18
CA GLN A 433 17.07 -22.83 -37.38
C GLN A 433 16.16 -21.87 -36.60
N PRO A 434 14.96 -21.58 -37.13
CA PRO A 434 13.99 -20.78 -36.43
C PRO A 434 13.35 -21.58 -35.28
N VAL A 435 13.02 -20.86 -34.22
CA VAL A 435 12.18 -21.31 -33.12
C VAL A 435 10.96 -20.40 -33.06
N LEU A 436 9.77 -21.00 -33.12
CA LEU A 436 8.50 -20.30 -33.08
C LEU A 436 7.82 -20.56 -31.75
N GLU A 437 7.25 -19.52 -31.15
CA GLU A 437 6.57 -19.60 -29.87
C GLU A 437 5.27 -18.83 -29.94
N PHE A 438 4.19 -19.42 -29.46
CA PHE A 438 2.94 -18.70 -29.26
C PHE A 438 2.40 -19.00 -27.87
N SER A 439 1.75 -18.01 -27.26
CA SER A 439 1.04 -18.17 -26.00
C SER A 439 -0.29 -17.44 -26.04
N LEU A 440 -1.32 -18.11 -25.54
CA LEU A 440 -2.65 -17.57 -25.38
C LEU A 440 -3.03 -17.53 -23.89
N SER A 441 -3.74 -16.48 -23.49
CA SER A 441 -4.31 -16.33 -22.16
C SER A 441 -5.83 -16.21 -22.23
N PRO A 442 -6.57 -17.29 -21.90
CA PRO A 442 -8.02 -17.25 -21.92
C PRO A 442 -8.60 -16.45 -20.74
N THR A 443 -7.85 -16.35 -19.64
CA THR A 443 -8.24 -15.66 -18.41
C THR A 443 -7.00 -15.14 -17.68
N TYR A 444 -7.22 -14.18 -16.80
CA TYR A 444 -6.18 -13.59 -15.97
C TYR A 444 -5.36 -14.67 -15.26
N ARG A 445 -4.04 -14.48 -15.17
CA ARG A 445 -3.09 -15.39 -14.51
C ARG A 445 -2.90 -16.75 -15.18
N MET A 446 -3.50 -17.02 -16.34
CA MET A 446 -3.33 -18.29 -17.04
C MET A 446 -2.72 -18.08 -18.41
N ARG A 447 -1.70 -18.87 -18.74
CA ARG A 447 -1.10 -18.91 -20.08
C ARG A 447 -0.98 -20.35 -20.56
N TYR A 448 -1.39 -20.57 -21.79
CA TYR A 448 -1.16 -21.80 -22.54
C TYR A 448 -0.32 -21.45 -23.75
N GLY A 449 0.49 -22.37 -24.25
CA GLY A 449 1.31 -22.07 -25.39
C GLY A 449 1.96 -23.29 -26.01
N ALA A 450 2.61 -23.05 -27.13
CA ALA A 450 3.49 -24.03 -27.73
C ALA A 450 4.76 -23.39 -28.28
N THR A 451 5.84 -24.16 -28.25
CA THR A 451 7.15 -23.80 -28.79
C THR A 451 7.60 -24.85 -29.78
N PHE A 452 7.81 -24.48 -31.04
CA PHE A 452 8.31 -25.35 -32.10
C PHE A 452 9.77 -25.06 -32.38
N TYR A 453 10.60 -26.10 -32.29
CA TYR A 453 12.03 -26.03 -32.60
C TYR A 453 12.25 -26.68 -33.96
N HIS A 454 13.01 -26.01 -34.83
CA HIS A 454 13.27 -26.46 -36.20
C HIS A 454 12.01 -26.40 -37.07
N ALA A 455 11.26 -25.30 -37.00
CA ALA A 455 10.04 -25.14 -37.79
C ALA A 455 10.39 -24.70 -39.23
N ASP A 456 10.18 -25.57 -40.22
CA ASP A 456 10.10 -25.12 -41.62
C ASP A 456 8.72 -24.51 -41.87
N PHE A 457 8.67 -23.23 -42.25
CA PHE A 457 7.43 -22.53 -42.61
C PHE A 457 6.70 -23.18 -43.80
N ALA A 458 7.41 -23.94 -44.64
CA ALA A 458 6.81 -24.67 -45.75
C ALA A 458 6.15 -25.99 -45.31
N ASN A 459 6.53 -26.55 -44.15
CA ASN A 459 6.10 -27.87 -43.71
C ASN A 459 6.06 -27.97 -42.17
N LEU A 460 5.00 -27.44 -41.55
CA LEU A 460 4.76 -27.48 -40.09
C LEU A 460 4.74 -28.91 -39.48
N ARG A 461 4.73 -29.95 -40.31
CA ARG A 461 4.78 -31.37 -39.89
C ARG A 461 6.18 -31.87 -39.54
N GLU A 462 7.24 -31.18 -39.97
CA GLU A 462 8.64 -31.58 -39.76
C GLU A 462 9.32 -30.80 -38.63
N SER A 463 8.57 -30.39 -37.60
CA SER A 463 9.21 -29.83 -36.40
C SER A 463 9.97 -30.94 -35.67
N GLY A 464 11.30 -30.84 -35.61
CA GLY A 464 12.14 -31.81 -34.89
C GLY A 464 11.85 -31.89 -33.39
N ARG A 465 11.24 -30.85 -32.80
CA ARG A 465 10.64 -30.89 -31.46
C ARG A 465 9.51 -29.87 -31.33
N ALA A 466 8.42 -30.23 -30.68
CA ALA A 466 7.36 -29.32 -30.28
C ALA A 466 7.09 -29.46 -28.78
N ASP A 467 6.85 -28.34 -28.11
CA ASP A 467 6.44 -28.30 -26.71
C ASP A 467 5.07 -27.68 -26.61
N VAL A 468 4.18 -28.28 -25.81
CA VAL A 468 2.89 -27.69 -25.45
C VAL A 468 2.85 -27.56 -23.93
N TRP A 469 2.45 -26.41 -23.42
CA TRP A 469 2.52 -26.10 -22.00
C TRP A 469 1.35 -25.24 -21.52
N GLY A 470 1.10 -25.32 -20.21
CA GLY A 470 0.21 -24.44 -19.48
C GLY A 470 0.85 -24.01 -18.16
N LYS A 471 0.68 -22.75 -17.77
CA LYS A 471 1.21 -22.19 -16.53
C LYS A 471 0.26 -21.18 -15.90
N GLY A 472 0.26 -21.15 -14.58
CA GLY A 472 -0.47 -20.21 -13.75
C GLY A 472 0.49 -19.27 -13.02
N ASP A 473 0.09 -18.00 -12.87
CA ASP A 473 0.82 -17.00 -12.09
C ASP A 473 0.63 -17.29 -10.59
N LEU A 474 1.68 -17.76 -9.94
CA LEU A 474 1.73 -18.05 -8.51
C LEU A 474 1.96 -16.76 -7.70
N PHE A 475 2.90 -15.92 -8.13
CA PHE A 475 3.30 -14.71 -7.42
C PHE A 475 3.57 -13.56 -8.39
N ARG A 476 3.14 -12.34 -8.02
CA ARG A 476 3.38 -11.12 -8.80
C ARG A 476 3.62 -9.93 -7.87
N SER A 477 4.67 -9.16 -8.17
CA SER A 477 4.93 -7.83 -7.65
C SER A 477 5.12 -6.82 -8.78
N TYR A 478 5.51 -5.59 -8.45
CA TYR A 478 5.98 -4.58 -9.40
C TYR A 478 7.29 -4.92 -10.12
N LEU A 479 8.09 -5.82 -9.54
CA LEU A 479 9.40 -6.21 -10.08
C LEU A 479 9.45 -7.67 -10.48
N ASN A 480 8.68 -8.53 -9.83
CA ASN A 480 8.88 -9.97 -9.88
C ASN A 480 7.61 -10.66 -10.31
N ARG A 481 7.74 -11.76 -11.05
CA ARG A 481 6.64 -12.66 -11.34
C ARG A 481 7.12 -14.10 -11.29
N VAL A 482 6.31 -14.98 -10.72
CA VAL A 482 6.59 -16.42 -10.68
C VAL A 482 5.41 -17.16 -11.30
N TRP A 483 5.71 -17.97 -12.30
CA TRP A 483 4.78 -18.87 -12.95
C TRP A 483 5.13 -20.31 -12.60
N VAL A 484 4.11 -21.12 -12.37
CA VAL A 484 4.26 -22.56 -12.18
C VAL A 484 3.32 -23.28 -13.13
N GLY A 485 3.79 -24.36 -13.73
CA GLY A 485 3.03 -25.10 -14.71
C GLY A 485 3.67 -26.41 -15.11
N GLY A 486 3.26 -26.89 -16.26
CA GLY A 486 3.79 -28.11 -16.86
C GLY A 486 3.39 -28.23 -18.31
N GLY A 487 3.92 -29.24 -18.96
CA GLY A 487 3.69 -29.45 -20.38
C GLY A 487 4.12 -30.82 -20.85
N MET A 488 3.99 -31.00 -22.16
CA MET A 488 4.41 -32.18 -22.89
C MET A 488 5.40 -31.77 -23.98
N SER A 489 6.53 -32.45 -24.04
CA SER A 489 7.48 -32.34 -25.15
C SER A 489 7.26 -33.47 -26.12
N PHE A 490 7.20 -33.16 -27.40
CA PHE A 490 7.08 -34.10 -28.50
C PHE A 490 8.35 -34.00 -29.33
N LYS A 491 9.11 -35.09 -29.39
CA LYS A 491 10.29 -35.20 -30.26
C LYS A 491 10.26 -36.56 -30.91
N ASP A 492 10.33 -36.57 -32.24
CA ASP A 492 10.19 -37.76 -33.08
C ASP A 492 8.83 -38.46 -32.81
N SER A 493 8.81 -39.53 -32.00
CA SER A 493 7.58 -40.23 -31.56
C SER A 493 7.48 -40.38 -30.04
N VAL A 494 8.34 -39.68 -29.30
CA VAL A 494 8.39 -39.75 -27.83
C VAL A 494 7.73 -38.51 -27.25
N SER A 495 6.73 -38.72 -26.40
CA SER A 495 6.15 -37.68 -25.55
C SER A 495 6.76 -37.75 -24.15
N ARG A 496 7.20 -36.61 -23.61
CA ARG A 496 7.74 -36.52 -22.25
C ARG A 496 7.07 -35.39 -21.48
N PRO A 497 6.40 -35.69 -20.35
CA PRO A 497 5.86 -34.64 -19.49
C PRO A 497 6.99 -33.91 -18.78
N TYR A 498 6.78 -32.64 -18.46
CA TYR A 498 7.68 -31.86 -17.63
C TYR A 498 6.92 -30.89 -16.74
N LEU A 499 7.52 -30.56 -15.59
CA LEU A 499 7.11 -29.44 -14.75
C LEU A 499 7.90 -28.20 -15.15
N LEU A 500 7.29 -27.03 -14.99
CA LEU A 500 7.84 -25.74 -15.38
C LEU A 500 7.71 -24.77 -14.20
N ILE A 501 8.81 -24.09 -13.87
CA ILE A 501 8.82 -22.89 -13.05
C ILE A 501 9.49 -21.80 -13.87
N GLU A 502 8.89 -20.62 -13.91
CA GLU A 502 9.44 -19.46 -14.60
C GLU A 502 9.40 -18.25 -13.66
N TYR A 503 10.51 -17.51 -13.63
CA TYR A 503 10.67 -16.31 -12.84
C TYR A 503 11.03 -15.13 -13.74
N ASP A 504 10.23 -14.07 -13.67
CA ASP A 504 10.39 -12.84 -14.42
C ASP A 504 10.85 -11.72 -13.48
N LEU A 505 11.90 -10.99 -13.86
CA LEU A 505 12.33 -9.74 -13.25
C LEU A 505 12.07 -8.59 -14.25
N HIS A 506 11.21 -7.66 -13.85
CA HIS A 506 10.76 -6.51 -14.63
C HIS A 506 11.45 -5.23 -14.14
N ILE A 507 12.20 -4.58 -15.01
CA ILE A 507 12.76 -3.25 -14.79
C ILE A 507 12.39 -2.41 -16.02
N ARG A 508 11.29 -1.67 -15.91
CA ARG A 508 10.72 -0.90 -17.02
C ARG A 508 10.47 -1.83 -18.22
N ARG A 509 11.04 -1.48 -19.38
CA ARG A 509 10.95 -2.21 -20.64
C ARG A 509 11.86 -3.45 -20.69
N LEU A 510 12.72 -3.67 -19.69
CA LEU A 510 13.60 -4.83 -19.62
C LEU A 510 12.93 -5.92 -18.78
N VAL A 511 12.80 -7.11 -19.35
CA VAL A 511 12.32 -8.30 -18.64
C VAL A 511 13.36 -9.39 -18.74
N ILE A 512 13.89 -9.79 -17.59
CA ILE A 512 14.79 -10.94 -17.46
C ILE A 512 13.97 -12.13 -17.01
N GLN A 513 13.97 -13.20 -17.79
CA GLN A 513 13.21 -14.41 -17.57
C GLN A 513 14.14 -15.58 -17.31
N ASN A 514 13.85 -16.37 -16.28
CA ASN A 514 14.56 -17.57 -15.93
C ASN A 514 13.56 -18.72 -15.85
N SER A 515 13.70 -19.71 -16.71
CA SER A 515 12.78 -20.86 -16.76
C SER A 515 13.52 -22.15 -16.46
N TYR A 516 13.02 -22.88 -15.49
CA TYR A 516 13.45 -24.22 -15.13
C TYR A 516 12.36 -25.22 -15.49
N ALA A 517 12.75 -26.28 -16.20
CA ALA A 517 11.83 -27.37 -16.51
C ALA A 517 12.49 -28.72 -16.30
N THR A 518 11.72 -29.70 -15.79
CA THR A 518 12.29 -31.02 -15.47
C THR A 518 12.82 -31.69 -16.74
N HIS A 519 14.00 -32.30 -16.62
CA HIS A 519 14.72 -32.94 -17.73
C HIS A 519 15.08 -32.01 -18.89
N ARG A 520 15.21 -30.70 -18.63
CA ARG A 520 15.62 -29.69 -19.61
C ARG A 520 16.78 -28.84 -19.12
N PRO A 521 17.59 -28.30 -20.05
CA PRO A 521 18.50 -27.21 -19.73
C PRO A 521 17.72 -26.00 -19.23
N PHE A 522 18.35 -25.25 -18.34
CA PHE A 522 17.91 -23.93 -17.93
C PHE A 522 17.76 -22.99 -19.13
N GLU A 523 16.71 -22.18 -19.12
CA GLU A 523 16.48 -21.12 -20.10
C GLU A 523 16.59 -19.75 -19.44
N PHE A 524 17.55 -18.96 -19.89
CA PHE A 524 17.73 -17.56 -19.55
C PHE A 524 17.28 -16.71 -20.75
N ARG A 525 16.35 -15.78 -20.53
CA ARG A 525 15.78 -14.95 -21.58
C ARG A 525 15.85 -13.48 -21.19
N VAL A 526 16.28 -12.64 -22.12
CA VAL A 526 16.27 -11.18 -21.95
C VAL A 526 15.35 -10.61 -23.00
N ASN A 527 14.29 -9.92 -22.56
CA ASN A 527 13.38 -9.20 -23.43
C ASN A 527 13.56 -7.69 -23.23
N TYR A 528 13.58 -6.94 -24.33
CA TYR A 528 13.53 -5.48 -24.31
C TYR A 528 12.33 -5.00 -25.14
N GLU A 529 11.34 -4.42 -24.48
CA GLU A 529 10.14 -3.88 -25.10
C GLU A 529 10.46 -2.59 -25.87
N ILE A 530 10.36 -2.66 -27.20
CA ILE A 530 10.52 -1.48 -28.06
C ILE A 530 9.22 -0.65 -28.02
N THR A 531 8.09 -1.34 -28.11
CA THR A 531 6.73 -0.78 -28.07
C THR A 531 5.86 -1.67 -27.18
N PRO A 532 4.63 -1.25 -26.82
CA PRO A 532 3.69 -2.09 -26.07
C PRO A 532 3.36 -3.44 -26.73
N TYR A 533 3.61 -3.58 -28.03
CA TYR A 533 3.26 -4.75 -28.84
C TYR A 533 4.47 -5.49 -29.43
N LEU A 534 5.69 -5.01 -29.20
CA LEU A 534 6.91 -5.56 -29.81
C LEU A 534 8.09 -5.49 -28.86
N ALA A 535 8.72 -6.64 -28.63
CA ALA A 535 9.96 -6.78 -27.89
C ALA A 535 11.04 -7.50 -28.71
N VAL A 536 12.29 -7.12 -28.51
CA VAL A 536 13.46 -7.92 -28.92
C VAL A 536 13.74 -8.93 -27.83
N GLN A 537 14.04 -10.17 -28.21
CA GLN A 537 14.27 -11.25 -27.29
C GLN A 537 15.58 -11.97 -27.62
N ALA A 538 16.42 -12.15 -26.60
CA ALA A 538 17.58 -13.03 -26.64
C ALA A 538 17.37 -14.20 -25.66
N VAL A 539 17.69 -15.43 -26.08
CA VAL A 539 17.59 -16.63 -25.22
C VAL A 539 18.94 -17.34 -25.16
N ASN A 540 19.44 -17.54 -23.93
CA ASN A 540 20.74 -18.11 -23.57
C ASN A 540 21.93 -17.46 -24.29
N PHE A 541 21.74 -16.26 -24.86
CA PHE A 541 22.65 -15.62 -25.83
C PHE A 541 23.01 -16.49 -27.04
N THR A 542 22.27 -17.58 -27.27
CA THR A 542 22.42 -18.47 -28.42
C THR A 542 21.32 -18.26 -29.47
N SER A 543 20.34 -17.42 -29.17
CA SER A 543 19.31 -17.04 -30.14
C SER A 543 18.84 -15.61 -29.95
N LEU A 544 18.39 -15.00 -31.05
CA LEU A 544 17.84 -13.64 -31.08
C LEU A 544 16.59 -13.61 -31.95
N GLY A 545 15.61 -12.82 -31.55
CA GLY A 545 14.35 -12.72 -32.27
C GLY A 545 13.45 -11.58 -31.77
N PHE A 546 12.19 -11.69 -32.16
CA PHE A 546 11.15 -10.74 -31.81
C PHE A 546 9.98 -11.46 -31.16
N ARG A 547 9.34 -10.80 -30.19
CA ARG A 547 8.08 -11.19 -29.57
C ARG A 547 7.06 -10.08 -29.81
N PHE A 548 5.87 -10.48 -30.23
CA PHE A 548 4.71 -9.61 -30.38
C PHE A 548 3.72 -9.91 -29.27
N ASP A 549 3.20 -8.86 -28.64
CA ASP A 549 2.21 -8.93 -27.55
C ASP A 549 0.87 -8.35 -28.05
N PHE A 550 -0.27 -9.02 -27.85
CA PHE A 550 -1.60 -8.61 -28.36
C PHE A 550 -2.81 -9.15 -27.58
#